data_AF-A0A838IF97-F1
#
_entry.id   AF-A0A838IF97-F1
#
_cell.length_a   1.000
_cell.length_b   1.000
_cell.length_c   1.000
_cell.angle_alpha   90.00
_cell.angle_beta   90.00
_cell.angle_gamma   90.00
#
_symmetry.space_group_name_H-M   'P 1'
#
loop_
_entity.id
_entity.type
_entity.pdbx_description
1 polymer ?
#
loop_
_entity_poly.entity_id
_entity_poly.type
_entity_poly.pdbx_seq_one_letter_code
_entity_poly.pdbx_strand_id
1 'polypeptide(L)'
;MSEQPKSSTRASKLAVLLVLTVITCGVAAWTVVNVSGLNEPDPAMAQDFAKYFQRRCVRDTANEGACRDVIGFHHRRCFKQTSLKESPDSWGSPYVYDRDGYMQCMREHLTSA
;
A
#
# COMPACT_ATOMS: atom_id res chain seq x y z
N MET A 1 -27.38 40.36 39.76
CA MET A 1 -26.12 39.72 40.19
C MET A 1 -25.72 38.77 39.07
N SER A 2 -24.68 39.11 38.31
CA SER A 2 -24.14 38.23 37.26
C SER A 2 -22.69 37.97 37.62
N GLU A 3 -22.44 36.85 38.28
CA GLU A 3 -21.08 36.35 38.50
C GLU A 3 -20.51 35.97 37.13
N GLN A 4 -19.61 36.79 36.60
CA GLN A 4 -18.76 36.35 35.50
C GLN A 4 -17.87 35.20 36.03
N PRO A 5 -17.90 34.01 35.41
CA PRO A 5 -16.99 32.96 35.81
C PRO A 5 -15.57 33.45 35.54
N LYS A 6 -14.74 33.53 36.58
CA LYS A 6 -13.28 33.69 36.45
C LYS A 6 -12.78 32.56 35.56
N SER A 7 -12.67 32.80 34.26
CA SER A 7 -12.12 31.83 33.32
C SER A 7 -10.68 31.59 33.74
N SER A 8 -10.43 30.45 34.40
CA SER A 8 -9.11 30.17 34.92
C SER A 8 -8.15 30.10 33.74
N THR A 9 -7.05 30.86 33.80
CA THR A 9 -6.01 30.89 32.76
C THR A 9 -5.49 29.47 32.45
N ARG A 10 -5.65 28.54 33.39
CA ARG A 10 -5.35 27.11 33.23
C ARG A 10 -6.32 26.41 32.26
N ALA A 11 -7.62 26.67 32.33
CA ALA A 11 -8.60 26.10 31.40
C ALA A 11 -8.38 26.58 29.96
N SER A 12 -8.03 27.86 29.79
CA SER A 12 -7.68 28.42 28.47
C SER A 12 -6.40 27.81 27.90
N LYS A 13 -5.35 27.62 28.72
CA LYS A 13 -4.11 26.93 28.31
C LYS A 13 -4.35 25.47 27.94
N LEU A 14 -5.20 24.77 28.68
CA LEU A 14 -5.55 23.37 28.41
C LEU A 14 -6.30 23.23 27.07
N ALA A 15 -7.23 24.14 26.79
CA ALA A 15 -7.95 24.19 25.51
C ALA A 15 -7.00 24.43 24.33
N VAL A 16 -6.06 25.37 24.46
CA VAL A 16 -5.04 25.64 23.43
C VAL A 16 -4.16 24.41 23.18
N LEU A 17 -3.73 23.73 24.24
CA LEU A 17 -2.95 22.48 24.13
C LEU A 17 -3.74 21.40 23.40
N LEU A 18 -5.02 21.20 23.73
CA LEU A 18 -5.89 20.24 23.05
C LEU A 18 -6.01 20.52 21.55
N VAL A 19 -6.21 21.79 21.18
CA VAL A 19 -6.30 22.20 19.76
C VAL A 19 -4.98 21.90 19.04
N LEU A 20 -3.84 22.23 19.64
CA LEU A 20 -2.52 21.93 19.06
C LEU A 20 -2.30 20.41 18.90
N THR A 21 -2.71 19.61 19.87
CA THR A 21 -2.62 18.14 19.79
C THR A 21 -3.48 17.59 18.66
N VAL A 22 -4.70 18.08 18.50
CA VAL A 22 -5.59 17.63 17.40
C VAL A 22 -4.99 17.99 16.05
N ILE A 23 -4.45 19.21 15.89
CA ILE A 23 -3.81 19.64 14.65
C ILE A 23 -2.58 18.78 14.35
N THR A 24 -1.70 18.58 15.32
CA THR A 24 -0.47 17.78 15.14
C THR A 24 -0.77 16.32 14.81
N CYS A 25 -1.73 15.70 15.50
CA CYS A 25 -2.18 14.34 15.18
C CYS A 25 -2.82 14.27 13.78
N GLY A 26 -3.61 15.26 13.39
CA GLY A 26 -4.22 15.33 12.07
C GLY A 26 -3.19 15.43 10.95
N VAL A 27 -2.18 16.29 11.11
CA VAL A 27 -1.07 16.42 10.16
C VAL A 27 -0.27 15.12 10.08
N ALA A 28 0.08 14.52 11.23
CA ALA A 28 0.81 13.26 11.26
C ALA A 28 0.06 12.13 10.53
N ALA A 29 -1.24 11.97 10.77
CA ALA A 29 -2.07 10.99 10.09
C ALA A 29 -2.11 11.22 8.57
N TRP A 30 -2.29 12.48 8.15
CA TRP A 30 -2.29 12.85 6.74
C TRP A 30 -0.95 12.56 6.05
N THR A 31 0.16 12.87 6.71
CA THR A 31 1.51 12.57 6.21
C THR A 31 1.72 11.07 6.05
N VAL A 32 1.31 10.25 7.03
CA VAL A 32 1.43 8.78 6.94
C VAL A 32 0.66 8.23 5.74
N VAL A 33 -0.57 8.69 5.52
CA VAL A 33 -1.40 8.23 4.39
C VAL A 33 -0.77 8.63 3.05
N ASN A 34 -0.36 9.89 2.89
CA ASN A 34 0.26 10.35 1.64
C ASN A 34 1.59 9.64 1.35
N VAL A 35 2.45 9.50 2.35
CA VAL A 35 3.74 8.82 2.17
C VAL A 35 3.51 7.34 1.82
N SER A 36 2.54 6.69 2.45
CA SER A 36 2.22 5.29 2.14
C SER A 36 1.67 5.13 0.72
N GLY A 37 0.76 6.02 0.29
CA GLY A 37 0.19 5.99 -1.06
C GLY A 37 1.22 6.26 -2.17
N LEU A 38 2.18 7.17 -1.93
CA LEU A 38 3.30 7.41 -2.84
C LEU A 38 4.29 6.24 -2.93
N ASN A 39 4.21 5.30 -1.99
CA ASN A 39 5.03 4.10 -1.94
C ASN A 39 4.27 2.86 -2.43
N GLU A 40 3.08 2.99 -3.02
CA GLU A 40 2.41 1.84 -3.61
C GLU A 40 2.84 1.63 -5.07
N PRO A 41 3.10 0.37 -5.49
CA PRO A 41 3.28 0.01 -6.89
C PRO A 41 2.05 0.38 -7.74
N ASP A 42 2.26 0.69 -9.02
CA ASP A 42 1.17 1.09 -9.92
C ASP A 42 0.11 -0.03 -10.05
N PRO A 43 -1.17 0.22 -9.69
CA PRO A 43 -2.22 -0.77 -9.80
C PRO A 43 -2.49 -1.22 -11.24
N ALA A 44 -2.24 -0.37 -12.24
CA ALA A 44 -2.40 -0.75 -13.65
C ALA A 44 -1.36 -1.81 -14.05
N MET A 45 -0.11 -1.62 -13.65
CA MET A 45 0.97 -2.58 -13.87
C MET A 45 0.69 -3.91 -13.15
N ALA A 46 0.16 -3.86 -11.93
CA ALA A 46 -0.26 -5.05 -11.19
C ALA A 46 -1.29 -5.87 -11.98
N GLN A 47 -2.34 -5.21 -12.49
CA GLN A 47 -3.37 -5.87 -13.29
C GLN A 47 -2.82 -6.49 -14.57
N ASP A 48 -1.91 -5.81 -15.25
CA ASP A 48 -1.31 -6.32 -16.49
C ASP A 48 -0.44 -7.55 -16.24
N PHE A 49 0.28 -7.58 -15.13
CA PHE A 49 1.05 -8.76 -14.70
C PHE A 49 0.13 -9.93 -14.35
N ALA A 50 -0.97 -9.68 -13.63
CA ALA A 50 -1.97 -10.70 -13.34
C ALA A 50 -2.59 -11.29 -14.62
N LYS A 51 -3.00 -10.43 -15.57
CA LYS A 51 -3.54 -10.86 -16.88
C LYS A 51 -2.50 -11.64 -17.69
N TYR A 52 -1.25 -11.21 -17.69
CA TYR A 52 -0.18 -11.89 -18.41
C TYR A 52 0.06 -13.29 -17.84
N PHE A 53 0.13 -13.41 -16.51
CA PHE A 53 0.23 -14.70 -15.84
C PHE A 53 -0.97 -15.60 -16.13
N GLN A 54 -2.20 -15.09 -16.01
CA GLN A 54 -3.40 -15.87 -16.28
C GLN A 54 -3.38 -16.49 -17.68
N ARG A 55 -3.10 -15.69 -18.72
CA ARG A 55 -3.05 -16.19 -20.11
C ARG A 55 -2.01 -17.29 -20.28
N ARG A 56 -0.85 -17.15 -19.65
CA ARG A 56 0.23 -18.12 -19.77
C ARG A 56 -0.04 -19.39 -18.96
N CYS A 57 -0.53 -19.24 -17.73
CA CYS A 57 -0.88 -20.34 -16.86
C CYS A 57 -1.97 -21.23 -17.46
N VAL A 58 -3.04 -20.64 -18.00
CA VAL A 58 -4.14 -21.41 -18.62
C VAL A 58 -3.64 -22.17 -19.85
N ARG A 59 -2.77 -21.56 -20.65
CA ARG A 59 -2.15 -22.24 -21.80
C ARG A 59 -1.27 -23.41 -21.38
N ASP A 60 -0.51 -23.27 -20.30
CA ASP A 60 0.49 -24.25 -19.90
C ASP A 60 -0.10 -25.39 -19.02
N THR A 61 -1.20 -25.14 -18.30
CA THR A 61 -1.82 -26.12 -17.36
C THR A 61 -3.22 -26.61 -17.76
N ALA A 62 -3.90 -25.91 -18.68
CA ALA A 62 -5.33 -26.11 -19.01
C ALA A 62 -6.29 -26.08 -17.80
N ASN A 63 -5.85 -25.59 -16.64
CA ASN A 63 -6.65 -25.52 -15.42
C ASN A 63 -6.87 -24.06 -14.97
N GLU A 64 -7.96 -23.47 -15.44
CA GLU A 64 -8.30 -22.08 -15.12
C GLU A 64 -8.53 -21.84 -13.61
N GLY A 65 -9.06 -22.85 -12.90
CA GLY A 65 -9.32 -22.78 -11.46
C GLY A 65 -8.03 -22.60 -10.67
N ALA A 66 -7.07 -23.50 -10.88
CA ALA A 66 -5.75 -23.41 -10.23
C ALA A 66 -5.04 -22.08 -10.55
N CYS A 67 -5.10 -21.62 -11.79
CA CYS A 67 -4.52 -20.32 -12.17
C CYS A 67 -5.19 -19.14 -11.44
N ARG A 68 -6.52 -19.16 -11.29
CA ARG A 68 -7.26 -18.11 -10.56
C ARG A 68 -6.96 -18.12 -9.08
N ASP A 69 -6.90 -19.30 -8.47
CA ASP A 69 -6.60 -19.44 -7.04
C ASP A 69 -5.21 -18.89 -6.73
N VAL A 70 -4.21 -19.26 -7.53
CA VAL A 70 -2.85 -18.74 -7.36
C VAL A 70 -2.80 -17.22 -7.52
N ILE A 71 -3.51 -16.65 -8.50
CA ILE A 71 -3.64 -15.18 -8.63
C ILE A 71 -4.28 -14.59 -7.37
N GLY A 72 -5.38 -15.16 -6.88
CA GLY A 72 -6.10 -14.65 -5.72
C GLY A 72 -5.24 -14.60 -4.45
N PHE A 73 -4.44 -15.63 -4.21
CA PHE A 73 -3.65 -15.74 -2.97
C PHE A 73 -2.25 -15.09 -3.08
N HIS A 74 -1.62 -15.12 -4.25
CA HIS A 74 -0.20 -14.79 -4.38
C HIS A 74 0.13 -13.54 -5.19
N HIS A 75 -0.80 -13.04 -6.04
CA HIS A 75 -0.51 -11.93 -6.95
C HIS A 75 0.07 -10.70 -6.23
N ARG A 76 -0.60 -10.22 -5.18
CA ARG A 76 -0.17 -9.02 -4.43
C ARG A 76 1.22 -9.19 -3.84
N ARG A 77 1.51 -10.38 -3.30
CA ARG A 77 2.80 -10.68 -2.66
C ARG A 77 3.91 -10.76 -3.69
N CYS A 78 3.73 -11.56 -4.75
CA CYS A 78 4.73 -11.71 -5.80
C CYS A 78 4.99 -10.36 -6.49
N PHE A 79 3.94 -9.60 -6.82
CA PHE A 79 4.09 -8.29 -7.46
C PHE A 79 4.86 -7.31 -6.59
N LYS A 80 4.57 -7.24 -5.28
CA LYS A 80 5.30 -6.36 -4.36
C LYS A 80 6.77 -6.78 -4.20
N GLN A 81 7.06 -8.08 -4.17
CA GLN A 81 8.43 -8.59 -3.99
C GLN A 81 9.32 -8.33 -5.20
N THR A 82 8.72 -8.26 -6.39
CA THR A 82 9.44 -8.10 -7.66
C THR A 82 9.31 -6.69 -8.23
N SER A 83 8.65 -5.78 -7.48
CA SER A 83 8.61 -4.35 -7.79
C SER A 83 9.54 -3.63 -6.83
N LEU A 84 10.60 -3.02 -7.36
CA LEU A 84 11.60 -2.31 -6.58
C LEU A 84 11.61 -0.84 -6.97
N LYS A 85 11.88 0.05 -6.02
CA LYS A 85 12.15 1.45 -6.37
C LYS A 85 13.52 1.55 -7.01
N GLU A 86 13.63 2.34 -8.08
CA GLU A 86 14.91 2.63 -8.73
C GLU A 86 15.90 3.28 -7.75
N SER A 87 15.41 4.20 -6.92
CA SER A 87 16.15 4.85 -5.84
C SER A 87 15.36 4.68 -4.53
N PRO A 88 15.67 3.66 -3.70
CA PRO A 88 14.93 3.35 -2.48
C PRO A 88 14.89 4.52 -1.48
N ASP A 89 15.98 5.28 -1.42
CA ASP A 89 16.14 6.42 -0.51
C ASP A 89 15.50 7.72 -1.03
N SER A 90 15.06 7.73 -2.31
CA SER A 90 14.45 8.90 -2.94
C SER A 90 12.93 8.88 -2.82
N TRP A 91 12.39 9.99 -2.34
CA TRP A 91 10.95 10.17 -2.24
C TRP A 91 10.33 10.34 -3.64
N GLY A 92 9.29 9.56 -3.93
CA GLY A 92 8.64 9.57 -5.25
C GLY A 92 9.44 8.90 -6.37
N SER A 93 10.52 8.17 -6.07
CA SER A 93 11.25 7.39 -7.08
C SER A 93 10.32 6.45 -7.84
N PRO A 94 10.47 6.34 -9.18
CA PRO A 94 9.71 5.38 -9.96
C PRO A 94 10.01 3.94 -9.52
N TYR A 95 9.03 3.08 -9.77
CA TYR A 95 9.14 1.63 -9.59
C TYR A 95 9.67 0.97 -10.87
N VAL A 96 10.59 0.04 -10.69
CA VAL A 96 11.05 -0.93 -11.67
C VAL A 96 10.32 -2.24 -11.41
N TYR A 97 9.70 -2.79 -12.46
CA TYR A 97 8.89 -4.00 -12.38
C TYR A 97 9.62 -5.18 -13.01
N ASP A 98 10.07 -6.13 -12.18
CA ASP A 98 10.65 -7.38 -12.66
C ASP A 98 9.54 -8.37 -13.02
N ARG A 99 9.21 -8.41 -14.31
CA ARG A 99 8.21 -9.32 -14.86
C ARG A 99 8.63 -10.78 -14.74
N ASP A 100 9.89 -11.09 -14.94
CA ASP A 100 10.33 -12.48 -15.00
C ASP A 100 10.43 -13.05 -13.58
N GLY A 101 10.91 -12.26 -12.62
CA GLY A 101 10.81 -12.57 -11.19
C GLY A 101 9.36 -12.74 -10.72
N TYR A 102 8.44 -11.87 -11.16
CA TYR A 102 7.02 -12.02 -10.85
C TYR A 102 6.48 -13.37 -11.36
N MET A 103 6.76 -13.67 -12.62
CA MET A 103 6.31 -14.90 -13.27
C MET A 103 6.92 -16.15 -12.65
N GLN A 104 8.16 -16.06 -12.15
CA GLN A 104 8.82 -17.13 -11.42
C GLN A 104 8.14 -17.38 -10.06
N CYS A 105 7.95 -16.32 -9.24
CA CYS A 105 7.26 -16.41 -7.95
C CYS A 105 5.87 -17.04 -8.07
N MET A 106 5.09 -16.62 -9.07
CA MET A 106 3.76 -17.17 -9.31
C MET A 106 3.80 -18.64 -9.75
N ARG A 107 4.82 -19.07 -10.50
CA ARG A 107 5.01 -20.46 -10.93
C ARG A 107 5.40 -21.39 -9.78
N GLU A 108 6.22 -20.92 -8.86
CA GLU A 108 6.59 -21.69 -7.65
C GLU A 108 5.34 -22.06 -6.84
N HIS A 109 4.37 -21.15 -6.76
CA HIS A 109 3.10 -21.39 -6.08
C HIS A 109 2.10 -22.27 -6.85
N LEU A 110 2.22 -22.37 -8.18
CA LEU A 110 1.47 -23.35 -8.97
C LEU A 110 1.94 -24.77 -8.72
N THR A 111 3.25 -24.98 -8.54
CA THR A 111 3.81 -26.31 -8.33
C THR A 111 3.59 -26.87 -6.92
N SER A 112 3.21 -26.00 -5.98
CA SER A 112 2.91 -26.38 -4.58
C SER A 112 1.42 -26.59 -4.30
N ALA A 113 0.55 -26.33 -5.28
CA ALA A 113 -0.90 -26.48 -5.20
C ALA A 113 -1.35 -27.78 -5.88
#